data_AF-A0A822Z907-F1
#
_entry.id   AF-A0A822Z907-F1
#
_cell.length_a   1.000
_cell.length_b   1.000
_cell.length_c   1.000
_cell.angle_alpha   90.00
_cell.angle_beta   90.00
_cell.angle_gamma   90.00
#
_symmetry.space_group_name_H-M   'P 1'
#
loop_
_entity.id
_entity.type
_entity.pdbx_description
1 polymer ?
#
loop_
_entity_poly.entity_id
_entity_poly.type
_entity_poly.pdbx_seq_one_letter_code
_entity_poly.pdbx_strand_id
1 'polypeptide(L)' 'MGIVLVEYILGTLVHSFDWRMPDGVELNLDEAFGLALQKAVPLSAMVTPRLAPTAYAA' A
#
# COMPACT_ATOMS: atom_id res chain seq x y z
N MET A 1 -3.93 9.02 -19.16
CA MET A 1 -3.39 9.83 -18.05
C MET A 1 -3.46 9.09 -16.71
N GLY A 2 -4.58 8.47 -16.33
CA GLY A 2 -4.69 7.74 -15.03
C GLY A 2 -3.71 6.59 -14.83
N ILE A 3 -3.44 5.77 -15.86
CA ILE A 3 -2.52 4.61 -15.76
C ILE A 3 -1.11 5.03 -15.33
N VAL A 4 -0.54 6.06 -15.98
CA VAL A 4 0.80 6.57 -15.67
C VAL A 4 0.89 7.05 -14.22
N LEU A 5 -0.16 7.70 -13.70
CA LEU A 5 -0.20 8.15 -12.30
C LEU A 5 -0.23 6.94 -11.34
N VAL A 6 -1.05 5.93 -11.65
CA VAL A 6 -1.13 4.70 -10.85
C VAL A 6 0.21 3.98 -10.82
N GLU A 7 0.85 3.80 -11.97
CA GLU A 7 2.16 3.15 -12.08
C GLU A 7 3.24 3.91 -11.33
N TYR A 8 3.28 5.23 -11.46
CA TYR A 8 4.28 6.07 -10.80
C TYR A 8 4.13 6.05 -9.27
N ILE A 9 2.90 6.21 -8.77
CA ILE A 9 2.62 6.14 -7.33
C ILE A 9 2.94 4.75 -6.80
N LEU A 10 2.48 3.70 -7.48
CA LEU A 10 2.71 2.31 -7.08
C LEU A 10 4.21 1.99 -7.05
N GLY A 11 4.95 2.35 -8.09
CA GLY A 11 6.39 2.17 -8.16
C GLY A 11 7.13 2.86 -7.02
N THR A 12 6.71 4.09 -6.69
CA THR A 12 7.28 4.86 -5.58
C THR A 12 7.02 4.18 -4.23
N LEU A 13 5.78 3.74 -3.99
CA LEU A 13 5.35 3.09 -2.75
C LEU A 13 6.04 1.74 -2.52
N VAL A 14 6.13 0.91 -3.57
CA VAL A 14 6.79 -0.40 -3.52
C VAL A 14 8.31 -0.25 -3.37
N HIS A 15 8.91 0.76 -3.98
CA HIS A 15 10.34 0.99 -3.86
C HIS A 15 10.75 1.52 -2.48
N SER A 16 9.93 2.38 -1.88
CA SER A 16 10.34 3.18 -0.70
C SER A 16 10.16 2.46 0.63
N PHE A 17 9.25 1.49 0.71
CA PHE A 17 8.82 0.90 1.97
C PHE A 17 8.80 -0.62 1.95
N ASP A 18 9.11 -1.21 3.10
CA ASP A 18 8.71 -2.58 3.42
C ASP A 18 7.30 -2.57 4.01
N TRP A 19 6.45 -3.46 3.51
CA TRP A 19 5.02 -3.54 3.86
C TRP A 19 4.75 -4.74 4.76
N ARG A 20 3.98 -4.53 5.83
CA ARG A 20 3.53 -5.59 6.73
C ARG A 20 2.06 -5.38 7.13
N MET A 21 1.36 -6.47 7.43
CA MET A 21 0.05 -6.37 8.05
C MET A 21 0.18 -5.96 9.51
N PRO A 22 -0.76 -5.17 10.06
CA PRO A 22 -0.83 -4.94 11.50
C PRO A 22 -1.01 -6.27 12.25
N ASP A 23 -0.39 -6.36 13.43
CA ASP A 23 -0.43 -7.58 14.24
C ASP A 23 -1.86 -7.98 14.60
N GLY A 24 -2.19 -9.26 14.45
CA GLY A 24 -3.50 -9.82 14.76
C GLY A 24 -4.62 -9.45 13.79
N VAL A 25 -4.32 -8.76 12.68
CA VAL A 25 -5.32 -8.42 11.65
C VAL A 25 -5.28 -9.46 10.52
N GLU A 26 -6.38 -10.18 10.35
CA GLU A 26 -6.58 -11.05 9.20
C GLU A 26 -7.05 -10.25 7.96
N LEU A 27 -6.55 -10.64 6.80
CA LEU A 27 -6.94 -10.02 5.54
C LEU A 27 -8.31 -10.53 5.11
N ASN A 28 -9.34 -9.69 5.27
CA ASN A 28 -10.62 -9.93 4.62
C ASN A 28 -10.48 -9.72 3.11
N LEU A 29 -11.00 -10.64 2.27
CA LEU A 29 -10.99 -10.52 0.80
C LEU A 29 -12.40 -10.33 0.22
N ASP A 30 -13.42 -10.19 1.06
CA ASP A 30 -14.78 -9.96 0.61
C ASP A 30 -14.88 -8.59 -0.07
N GLU A 31 -15.91 -8.47 -0.90
CA GLU A 31 -16.16 -7.31 -1.75
C GLU A 31 -17.43 -6.58 -1.33
N ALA A 32 -17.41 -5.25 -1.41
CA ALA A 32 -18.60 -4.43 -1.23
C ALA A 32 -19.36 -4.32 -2.55
N PHE A 33 -20.69 -4.28 -2.48
CA PHE A 33 -21.53 -4.01 -3.65
C PHE A 33 -21.44 -2.53 -4.05
N GLY A 34 -21.27 -2.25 -5.34
CA GLY A 34 -21.22 -0.87 -5.84
C GLY A 34 -20.91 -0.79 -7.33
N LEU A 35 -20.77 0.45 -7.83
CA LEU A 35 -20.43 0.72 -9.23
C LEU A 35 -18.98 0.34 -9.59
N ALA A 36 -18.11 0.24 -8.60
CA ALA A 36 -16.73 -0.19 -8.73
C ALA A 36 -16.45 -1.35 -7.76
N LEU A 37 -15.50 -2.21 -8.12
CA LEU A 37 -15.04 -3.28 -7.24
C LEU A 37 -14.26 -2.68 -6.08
N GLN A 38 -14.77 -2.82 -4.86
CA GLN A 38 -14.15 -2.32 -3.64
C GLN A 38 -14.12 -3.44 -2.60
N LYS A 39 -13.16 -3.38 -1.68
CA LYS A 39 -13.11 -4.30 -0.54
C LYS A 39 -14.27 -4.04 0.42
N ALA A 40 -14.86 -5.10 0.97
CA ALA A 40 -15.88 -5.01 2.02
C ALA A 40 -15.33 -4.34 3.29
N VAL A 41 -14.10 -4.71 3.65
CA VAL A 41 -13.33 -4.08 4.73
C VAL A 41 -12.10 -3.39 4.14
N PRO A 42 -11.86 -2.10 4.43
CA PRO A 42 -10.66 -1.39 3.96
C PRO A 42 -9.38 -2.11 4.39
N LEU A 43 -8.41 -2.19 3.48
CA LEU A 43 -7.09 -2.74 3.79
C LEU A 43 -6.32 -1.79 4.72
N SER A 44 -5.71 -2.34 5.76
CA SER A 44 -4.76 -1.62 6.61
C SER A 44 -3.37 -2.23 6.45
N ALA A 45 -2.34 -1.39 6.39
CA ALA A 45 -0.95 -1.81 6.24
C ALA A 45 -0.04 -0.91 7.08
N MET A 46 1.01 -1.50 7.64
CA MET A 46 2.11 -0.78 8.27
C MET A 46 3.29 -0.74 7.31
N VAL A 47 3.94 0.41 7.23
CA VAL A 47 5.11 0.63 6.37
C VAL A 47 6.32 1.05 7.18
N THR A 48 7.49 0.53 6.82
CA THR A 48 8.78 1.00 7.35
C THR A 48 9.68 1.40 6.19
N PRO A 49 10.45 2.50 6.26
CA PRO A 49 11.41 2.87 5.22
C PRO A 49 12.36 1.71 4.93
N ARG A 50 12.52 1.38 3.63
CA ARG A 50 13.33 0.23 3.20
C ARG A 50 14.84 0.50 3.33
N LEU A 51 15.26 1.75 3.12
CA LEU A 51 16.66 2.14 3.21
C LEU A 51 17.01 2.65 4.61
N ALA A 52 18.28 2.54 4.98
CA ALA A 52 18.78 3.10 6.23
C ALA A 52 18.56 4.63 6.28
N PRO A 53 18.33 5.23 7.46
CA PRO A 53 18.09 6.67 7.59
C PRO A 53 19.18 7.54 6.95
N THR A 54 20.42 7.07 6.93
CA THR A 54 21.56 7.75 6.31
C THR A 54 21.44 7.90 4.79
N ALA A 55 20.67 7.05 4.11
CA ALA A 55 20.41 7.17 2.68
C ALA A 55 19.51 8.37 2.33
N TYR A 56 18.87 8.99 3.34
CA TYR A 56 18.05 10.19 3.19
C TYR A 56 18.71 11.44 3.79
N ALA A 57 19.90 11.31 4.37
CA ALA A 57 20.67 12.45 4.84
C ALA A 57 21.20 13.25 3.63
N ALA A 58 20.98 14.56 3.65
CA ALA A 58 21.44 15.50 2.62
C ALA A 58 22.92 15.84 2.76
#